data_AF-A0A426XBG4-F1
#
_entry.id   AF-A0A426XBG4-F1
#
_cell.length_a   1.000
_cell.length_b   1.000
_cell.length_c   1.000
_cell.angle_alpha   90.00
_cell.angle_beta   90.00
_cell.angle_gamma   90.00
#
_symmetry.space_group_name_H-M   'P 1'
#
loop_
_entity.id
_entity.type
_entity.pdbx_description
1 polymer ?
#
loop_
_entity_poly.entity_id
_entity_poly.type
_entity_poly.pdbx_seq_one_letter_code
_entity_poly.pdbx_strand_id
1 'polypeptide(L)'
;MFSKLFRVCRDDSHSSSSEKLKQTLKILEEKEVILQKKISQEVDRAKGFTRANNKQAAIECLKRKKYYEGKMDQLGTFQLHIRNQEKKLQQDCHPR
;
A
#
# COMPACT_ATOMS: atom_id res chain seq x y z
N MET A 1 0.87 -10.51 49.03
CA MET A 1 0.13 -11.38 48.10
C MET A 1 -0.51 -10.50 47.03
N PHE A 2 0.13 -10.37 45.87
CA PHE A 2 -0.35 -9.56 44.73
C PHE A 2 -0.61 -10.47 43.54
N SER A 3 -1.44 -11.48 43.77
CA SER A 3 -1.86 -12.43 42.75
C SER A 3 -3.30 -12.12 42.36
N LYS A 4 -3.48 -11.87 41.06
CA LYS A 4 -4.75 -11.70 40.34
C LYS A 4 -5.40 -10.34 40.49
N LEU A 5 -5.16 -9.47 39.51
CA LEU A 5 -6.25 -8.81 38.78
C LEU A 5 -5.83 -8.35 37.36
N PHE A 6 -4.86 -9.01 36.72
CA PHE A 6 -4.67 -8.91 35.26
C PHE A 6 -5.61 -9.88 34.56
N ARG A 7 -6.91 -9.58 34.59
CA ARG A 7 -7.90 -10.22 33.72
C ARG A 7 -9.11 -9.29 33.57
N VAL A 8 -8.92 -8.20 32.85
CA VAL A 8 -10.02 -7.49 32.18
C VAL A 8 -9.74 -7.59 30.70
N CYS A 9 -10.65 -8.27 30.02
CA CYS A 9 -10.57 -8.63 28.62
C CYS A 9 -10.34 -7.38 27.78
N ARG A 10 -9.32 -7.43 26.93
CA ARG A 10 -9.02 -6.42 25.92
C ARG A 10 -9.87 -6.71 24.68
N ASP A 11 -11.17 -6.89 24.84
CA ASP A 11 -12.12 -7.25 23.79
C ASP A 11 -13.08 -6.11 23.57
N ASP A 12 -12.70 -5.20 22.66
CA ASP A 12 -13.57 -4.23 21.95
C ASP A 12 -12.73 -3.40 20.95
N SER A 13 -11.41 -3.31 21.16
CA SER A 13 -10.49 -2.58 20.26
C SER A 13 -9.93 -3.43 19.11
N HIS A 14 -9.94 -4.77 19.22
CA HIS A 14 -9.36 -5.67 18.22
C HIS A 14 -10.20 -5.79 16.95
N SER A 15 -11.53 -5.87 17.07
CA SER A 15 -12.43 -5.91 15.90
C SER A 15 -12.31 -4.64 15.06
N SER A 16 -12.36 -3.47 15.71
CA SER A 16 -12.22 -2.18 15.03
C SER A 16 -10.83 -1.96 14.44
N SER A 17 -9.78 -2.60 14.98
CA SER A 17 -8.43 -2.54 14.41
C SER A 17 -8.29 -3.41 13.17
N SER A 18 -8.89 -4.62 13.16
CA SER A 18 -8.92 -5.49 11.98
C SER A 18 -9.67 -4.85 10.81
N GLU A 19 -10.83 -4.23 11.08
CA GLU A 19 -11.62 -3.53 10.07
C GLU A 19 -10.87 -2.35 9.45
N LYS A 20 -10.15 -1.56 10.26
CA LYS A 20 -9.30 -0.45 9.78
C LYS A 20 -8.16 -0.95 8.88
N LEU A 21 -7.55 -2.09 9.21
CA LEU A 21 -6.50 -2.70 8.37
C LEU A 21 -7.08 -3.13 7.01
N LYS A 22 -8.26 -3.78 7.00
CA LYS A 22 -8.95 -4.17 5.77
C LYS A 22 -9.36 -2.96 4.91
N GLN A 23 -9.87 -1.90 5.53
CA GLN A 23 -10.19 -0.66 4.82
C GLN A 23 -8.93 -0.01 4.22
N THR A 24 -7.82 -0.03 4.96
CA THR A 24 -6.53 0.49 4.48
C THR A 24 -6.02 -0.32 3.28
N LEU A 25 -6.11 -1.65 3.33
CA LEU A 25 -5.76 -2.52 2.20
C LEU A 25 -6.56 -2.18 0.95
N LYS A 26 -7.89 -2.01 1.07
CA LYS A 26 -8.74 -1.61 -0.06
C LYS A 26 -8.31 -0.28 -0.68
N ILE A 27 -7.99 0.72 0.15
CA ILE A 27 -7.50 2.02 -0.33
C ILE A 27 -6.13 1.87 -1.02
N LEU A 28 -5.25 1.00 -0.53
CA LEU A 28 -3.95 0.74 -1.15
C LEU A 28 -4.10 0.05 -2.51
N GLU A 29 -5.02 -0.91 -2.65
CA GLU A 29 -5.33 -1.57 -3.92
C GLU A 29 -5.89 -0.57 -4.95
N GLU A 30 -6.84 0.29 -4.56
CA GLU A 30 -7.36 1.34 -5.45
C GLU A 30 -6.26 2.31 -5.91
N LYS A 31 -5.36 2.69 -4.99
CA LYS A 31 -4.21 3.54 -5.30
C LYS A 31 -3.22 2.86 -6.26
N GLU A 32 -2.98 1.57 -6.10
CA GLU A 32 -2.12 0.78 -6.98
C GLU A 32 -2.64 0.78 -8.42
N VAL A 33 -3.94 0.52 -8.60
CA VAL A 33 -4.60 0.55 -9.91
C VAL A 33 -4.50 1.94 -10.56
N ILE A 34 -4.70 3.00 -9.78
CA ILE A 34 -4.58 4.38 -10.29
C ILE A 34 -3.14 4.68 -10.71
N LEU A 35 -2.14 4.27 -9.92
CA LEU A 35 -0.72 4.49 -10.25
C LEU A 35 -0.30 3.70 -11.49
N GLN A 36 -0.72 2.44 -11.63
CA GLN A 36 -0.48 1.66 -12.84
C GLN A 36 -1.06 2.35 -14.07
N LYS A 37 -2.31 2.83 -14.01
CA LYS A 37 -2.92 3.61 -15.10
C LYS A 37 -2.12 4.86 -15.46
N LYS A 38 -1.62 5.60 -14.45
CA LYS A 38 -0.79 6.79 -14.68
C LYS A 38 0.55 6.44 -15.33
N ILE A 39 1.19 5.35 -14.92
CA ILE A 39 2.45 4.87 -15.52
C ILE A 39 2.23 4.53 -17.00
N SER A 40 1.16 3.79 -17.32
CA SER A 40 0.81 3.48 -18.72
C SER A 40 0.59 4.75 -19.54
N GLN A 41 -0.14 5.74 -18.99
CA GLN A 41 -0.37 7.01 -19.66
C GLN A 41 0.93 7.79 -19.92
N GLU A 42 1.84 7.85 -18.95
CA GLU A 42 3.12 8.54 -19.13
C GLU A 42 4.02 7.81 -20.16
N VAL A 43 3.94 6.48 -20.24
CA VAL A 43 4.64 5.70 -21.29
C VAL A 43 4.09 6.02 -22.67
N ASP A 44 2.77 6.08 -22.84
CA ASP A 44 2.17 6.38 -24.14
C ASP A 44 2.39 7.85 -24.56
N ARG A 45 2.39 8.79 -23.61
CA ARG A 45 2.81 10.17 -23.85
C ARG A 45 4.28 10.25 -24.27
N ALA A 46 5.17 9.54 -23.59
CA ALA A 46 6.58 9.50 -23.95
C ALA A 46 6.78 9.02 -25.39
N LYS A 47 6.10 7.92 -25.79
CA LYS A 47 6.10 7.43 -27.18
C LYS A 47 5.61 8.48 -28.17
N GLY A 48 4.55 9.22 -27.83
CA GLY A 48 4.04 10.33 -28.63
C GLY A 48 5.07 11.43 -28.85
N PHE A 49 5.75 11.86 -27.78
CA PHE A 49 6.80 12.89 -27.86
C PHE A 49 8.05 12.41 -28.61
N THR A 50 8.43 11.13 -28.49
CA THR A 50 9.50 10.54 -29.29
C THR A 50 9.18 10.59 -30.78
N ARG A 51 7.94 10.26 -31.19
CA ARG A 51 7.49 10.36 -32.59
C ARG A 51 7.47 11.80 -33.10
N ALA A 52 7.13 12.75 -32.23
CA ALA A 52 7.14 14.18 -32.53
C ALA A 52 8.56 14.81 -32.47
N ASN A 53 9.63 14.02 -32.32
CA ASN A 53 11.01 14.48 -32.11
C ASN A 53 11.22 15.43 -30.92
N ASN A 54 10.28 15.50 -29.99
CA ASN A 54 10.39 16.32 -28.78
C ASN A 54 11.09 15.54 -27.66
N LYS A 55 12.42 15.53 -27.70
CA LYS A 55 13.27 14.78 -26.77
C LYS A 55 13.13 15.26 -25.31
N GLN A 56 12.99 16.57 -25.10
CA GLN A 56 12.83 17.17 -23.75
C GLN A 56 11.55 16.66 -23.07
N ALA A 57 10.41 16.74 -23.76
CA ALA A 57 9.14 16.28 -23.23
C ALA A 57 9.12 14.76 -22.99
N ALA A 58 9.75 13.97 -23.87
CA ALA A 58 9.89 12.53 -23.68
C ALA A 58 10.68 12.19 -22.41
N ILE A 59 11.80 12.87 -22.15
CA ILE A 59 12.60 12.67 -20.94
C ILE A 59 11.80 13.04 -19.69
N GLU A 60 11.00 14.10 -19.74
CA GLU A 60 10.17 14.50 -18.61
C GLU A 60 9.09 13.45 -18.29
N CYS A 61 8.41 12.90 -19.30
CA CYS A 61 7.48 11.78 -19.12
C CYS A 61 8.17 10.55 -18.49
N LEU A 62 9.39 10.22 -18.90
CA LEU A 62 10.15 9.13 -18.31
C LEU A 62 10.55 9.40 -16.83
N LYS A 63 10.87 10.65 -16.48
CA LYS A 63 11.10 11.03 -15.07
C LYS A 63 9.82 10.87 -14.24
N ARG A 64 8.67 11.30 -14.76
CA ARG A 64 7.36 11.14 -14.10
C ARG A 64 6.99 9.66 -13.94
N LYS A 65 7.24 8.84 -14.96
CA LYS A 65 7.09 7.38 -14.90
C LYS A 65 7.89 6.80 -13.74
N LYS A 66 9.20 7.11 -13.65
CA LYS A 66 10.08 6.62 -12.59
C LYS A 66 9.63 7.07 -11.19
N TYR A 67 9.11 8.29 -11.08
CA TYR A 67 8.52 8.77 -9.83
C TYR A 67 7.31 7.93 -9.39
N TYR A 68 6.41 7.59 -10.31
CA TYR A 68 5.25 6.75 -10.00
C TYR A 68 5.64 5.30 -9.70
N GLU A 69 6.65 4.75 -10.38
CA GLU A 69 7.23 3.43 -10.05
C GLU A 69 7.76 3.41 -8.61
N GLY A 70 8.52 4.43 -8.20
CA GLY A 70 8.98 4.53 -6.81
C GLY A 70 7.83 4.67 -5.80
N LYS A 71 6.70 5.26 -6.18
CA LYS A 71 5.49 5.26 -5.34
C LYS A 71 4.82 3.90 -5.26
N MET A 72 4.86 3.09 -6.32
CA MET A 72 4.40 1.70 -6.27
C MET A 72 5.27 0.84 -5.36
N ASP A 73 6.59 1.00 -5.39
CA ASP A 73 7.50 0.27 -4.50
C ASP A 73 7.22 0.60 -3.01
N GLN A 74 6.95 1.87 -2.72
CA GLN A 74 6.53 2.30 -1.39
C GLN A 74 5.19 1.66 -0.99
N LEU A 75 4.20 1.59 -1.89
CA LEU A 75 2.93 0.92 -1.63
C LEU A 75 3.12 -0.57 -1.33
N GLY A 76 3.99 -1.28 -2.05
CA GLY A 76 4.32 -2.68 -1.77
C GLY A 76 4.91 -2.88 -0.37
N THR A 77 5.76 -1.94 0.07
CA THR A 77 6.32 -1.95 1.43
C THR A 77 5.22 -1.74 2.50
N PHE A 78 4.28 -0.83 2.25
CA PHE A 78 3.12 -0.61 3.14
C PHE A 78 2.20 -1.84 3.20
N GLN A 79 1.90 -2.46 2.05
CA GLN A 79 1.10 -3.69 2.00
C GLN A 79 1.74 -4.81 2.82
N LEU A 80 3.06 -5.02 2.70
CA LEU A 80 3.80 -6.02 3.49
C LEU A 80 3.68 -5.73 5.00
N HIS A 81 3.82 -4.47 5.41
CA HIS A 81 3.73 -4.10 6.82
C HIS A 81 2.31 -4.36 7.37
N ILE A 82 1.27 -4.02 6.61
CA ILE A 82 -0.12 -4.27 7.03
C ILE A 82 -0.41 -5.77 7.13
N ARG A 83 0.02 -6.58 6.16
CA ARG A 83 -0.13 -8.04 6.23
C ARG A 83 0.61 -8.65 7.41
N ASN A 84 1.78 -8.12 7.76
CA ASN A 84 2.51 -8.54 8.96
C ASN A 84 1.76 -8.19 10.26
N GLN A 85 1.08 -7.05 10.31
CA GLN A 85 0.24 -6.67 11.45
C GLN A 85 -0.98 -7.58 11.56
N GLU A 86 -1.65 -7.88 10.44
CA GLU A 86 -2.77 -8.82 10.40
C GLU A 86 -2.38 -10.21 10.90
N LYS A 87 -1.21 -10.73 10.48
CA LYS A 87 -0.70 -12.02 10.94
C LYS A 87 -0.44 -12.07 12.45
N LYS A 88 0.07 -10.99 13.05
CA LYS A 88 0.26 -10.90 14.52
C LYS A 88 -1.08 -11.01 15.24
N LEU A 89 -2.08 -10.28 14.77
CA LEU A 89 -3.43 -10.32 15.34
C LEU A 89 -4.08 -11.72 15.19
N GLN A 90 -3.77 -12.45 14.12
CA GLN A 90 -4.25 -13.83 13.94
C GLN A 90 -3.54 -14.84 14.86
N GLN A 91 -2.24 -14.69 15.13
CA GLN A 91 -1.48 -15.60 15.98
C GLN A 91 -1.89 -15.54 17.46
N ASP A 92 -2.34 -14.38 17.95
CA ASP A 92 -2.83 -14.22 19.31
C ASP A 92 -4.16 -14.97 19.58
N CYS A 93 -4.85 -15.43 18.52
CA CYS A 93 -6.16 -16.08 18.60
C CYS A 93 -6.11 -17.63 18.54
N HIS A 94 -4.91 -18.23 18.49
CA HIS A 94 -4.74 -19.70 18.54
C HIS A 94 -4.10 -20.09 19.89
N PRO A 95 -4.89 -20.31 20.95
CA PRO A 95 -4.36 -20.85 22.19
C PRO A 95 -3.91 -22.30 21.94
N ARG A 96 -2.67 -22.61 22.32
CA ARG A 96 -2.17 -23.99 22.46
C ARG A 96 -2.91 -24.71 23.57
#